data_AF-A0A2V8BBB2-F1
#
_entry.id   AF-A0A2V8BBB2-F1
#
_cell.length_a   1.000
_cell.length_b   1.000
_cell.length_c   1.000
_cell.angle_alpha   90.00
_cell.angle_beta   90.00
_cell.angle_gamma   90.00
#
_symmetry.space_group_name_H-M   'P 1'
#
loop_
_entity.id
_entity.type
_entity.pdbx_description
1 polymer ?
#
loop_
_entity_poly.entity_id
_entity_poly.type
_entity_poly.pdbx_seq_one_letter_code
_entity_poly.pdbx_strand_id
1 'polypeptide(L)' 'MSGAYYWLTTERLALRHFTPADLDWLAELYSDRDVTRYLGGVKDRTKAEELLTTRILQYYD' A
#
# COMPACT_ATOMS: atom_id res chain seq x y z
N MET A 1 4.57 -19.62 -7.68
CA MET A 1 3.75 -18.44 -7.33
C MET A 1 3.47 -18.52 -5.83
N SER A 2 4.19 -17.77 -4.99
CA SER A 2 3.82 -17.63 -3.58
C SER A 2 2.67 -16.62 -3.53
N GLY A 3 1.43 -17.13 -3.57
CA GLY A 3 0.23 -16.32 -3.40
C GLY A 3 0.32 -15.56 -2.08
N ALA A 4 -0.03 -14.28 -2.08
CA ALA A 4 0.06 -13.46 -0.89
C ALA A 4 -0.68 -14.13 0.27
N TYR A 5 0.06 -14.44 1.34
CA TYR A 5 -0.51 -15.06 2.52
C TYR A 5 -1.34 -14.01 3.27
N TYR A 6 -2.65 -14.23 3.32
CA TYR A 6 -3.55 -13.41 4.13
C TYR A 6 -3.48 -13.90 5.57
N TRP A 7 -3.08 -13.04 6.50
CA TRP A 7 -2.88 -13.38 7.90
C TRP A 7 -4.09 -13.07 8.80
N LEU A 8 -5.03 -12.24 8.32
CA LEU A 8 -6.31 -11.99 8.96
C LEU A 8 -7.41 -11.88 7.91
N THR A 9 -8.51 -12.61 8.09
CA THR A 9 -9.64 -12.59 7.17
C THR A 9 -10.97 -12.47 7.91
N THR A 10 -11.96 -11.93 7.22
CA THR A 10 -13.38 -11.93 7.58
C THR A 10 -14.18 -12.36 6.34
N GLU A 11 -15.51 -12.36 6.42
CA GLU A 11 -16.37 -12.69 5.27
C GLU A 11 -16.09 -11.82 4.03
N ARG A 12 -15.71 -10.54 4.21
CA ARG A 12 -15.58 -9.57 3.11
C ARG A 12 -14.19 -8.98 2.94
N LEU A 13 -13.29 -9.16 3.90
CA LEU A 13 -12.00 -8.49 3.94
C LEU A 13 -10.88 -9.47 4.27
N ALA A 14 -9.70 -9.22 3.71
CA ALA A 14 -8.49 -9.95 4.00
C ALA A 14 -7.32 -8.96 4.13
N LEU A 15 -6.51 -9.15 5.16
CA LEU A 15 -5.25 -8.43 5.35
C LEU A 15 -4.09 -9.33 4.97
N ARG A 16 -3.18 -8.75 4.18
CA ARG A 16 -1.91 -9.35 3.77
C ARG A 16 -0.82 -8.28 3.80
N HIS A 17 0.43 -8.72 3.76
CA HIS A 17 1.54 -7.81 3.47
C HIS A 17 1.38 -7.21 2.07
N PHE A 18 1.87 -5.98 1.94
CA PHE A 18 2.09 -5.39 0.63
C PHE A 18 3.17 -6.15 -0.13
N THR A 19 3.06 -6.09 -1.45
CA THR A 19 4.01 -6.63 -2.42
C THR A 19 4.36 -5.53 -3.41
N PRO A 20 5.45 -5.68 -4.18
CA PRO A 20 5.76 -4.73 -5.25
C PRO A 20 4.62 -4.52 -6.26
N ALA A 21 3.74 -5.50 -6.44
CA ALA A 21 2.61 -5.42 -7.36
C ALA A 21 1.50 -4.45 -6.92
N ASP A 22 1.55 -3.97 -5.67
CA ASP A 22 0.51 -3.08 -5.12
C ASP A 22 0.76 -1.59 -5.39
N LEU A 23 1.83 -1.25 -6.12
CA LEU A 23 2.21 0.14 -6.38
C LEU A 23 1.08 0.94 -7.02
N ASP A 24 0.41 0.37 -8.03
CA ASP A 24 -0.65 1.10 -8.75
C ASP A 24 -1.81 1.46 -7.84
N TRP A 25 -2.26 0.50 -7.04
CA TRP A 25 -3.30 0.70 -6.04
C TRP A 25 -2.88 1.71 -4.97
N LEU A 26 -1.64 1.62 -4.47
CA LEU A 26 -1.13 2.52 -3.44
C LEU A 26 -1.00 3.96 -3.98
N ALA A 27 -0.55 4.12 -5.23
CA ALA A 27 -0.45 5.41 -5.88
C ALA A 27 -1.83 6.05 -6.09
N GLU A 28 -2.84 5.27 -6.47
CA GLU A 28 -4.23 5.75 -6.58
C GLU A 28 -4.74 6.24 -5.21
N LEU A 29 -4.59 5.43 -4.17
CA LEU A 29 -4.97 5.78 -2.79
C LEU A 29 -4.33 7.11 -2.34
N TYR A 30 -3.03 7.27 -2.58
CA TYR A 30 -2.31 8.48 -2.17
C TYR A 30 -2.50 9.68 -3.10
N SER A 31 -3.09 9.49 -4.28
CA SER A 31 -3.42 10.61 -5.18
C SER A 31 -4.71 11.34 -4.76
N ASP A 32 -5.57 10.66 -3.99
CA ASP A 32 -6.85 11.20 -3.54
C ASP A 32 -6.66 12.20 -2.38
N ARG A 33 -7.09 13.44 -2.58
CA ARG A 33 -6.97 14.52 -1.59
C ARG A 33 -7.87 14.32 -0.39
N ASP A 34 -9.08 13.79 -0.58
CA ASP A 34 -10.05 13.61 0.50
C ASP A 34 -9.60 12.47 1.41
N VAL A 35 -9.07 11.39 0.84
CA VAL A 35 -8.46 10.28 1.58
C VAL A 35 -7.21 10.73 2.33
N THR A 36 -6.32 11.49 1.66
CA THR A 36 -5.00 11.84 2.22
C THR A 36 -4.99 13.11 3.06
N ARG A 37 -6.14 13.76 3.29
CA ARG A 37 -6.25 15.02 4.04
C ARG A 37 -5.52 15.00 5.39
N TYR A 38 -5.52 13.86 6.06
CA TYR A 38 -4.87 13.65 7.35
C TYR A 38 -3.63 12.73 7.28
N LEU A 39 -3.20 12.35 6.08
CA LEU A 39 -2.04 11.48 5.80
C LEU A 39 -0.81 12.27 5.31
N GLY A 40 -0.79 13.59 5.52
CA GLY A 40 0.27 14.49 5.03
C GLY A 40 0.08 14.92 3.57
N GLY A 41 -1.12 14.79 3.03
CA GLY A 41 -1.49 15.24 1.68
C GLY A 41 -1.14 14.24 0.57
N VAL A 42 -1.46 14.64 -0.65
CA VAL A 42 -1.34 13.79 -1.85
C VAL A 42 0.11 13.43 -2.16
N LYS A 43 0.32 12.24 -2.72
CA LYS A 43 1.61 11.81 -3.30
C LYS A 43 1.42 11.52 -4.78
N ASP A 44 2.42 11.91 -5.57
CA ASP A 44 2.55 11.42 -6.94
C ASP A 44 3.05 9.96 -6.93
N ARG A 45 3.03 9.32 -8.11
CA ARG A 45 3.42 7.92 -8.28
C ARG A 45 4.83 7.64 -7.76
N THR A 46 5.80 8.52 -8.01
CA THR A 46 7.19 8.36 -7.58
C THR A 46 7.30 8.34 -6.06
N LYS A 47 6.63 9.27 -5.37
CA LYS A 47 6.60 9.27 -3.90
C LYS A 47 5.85 8.08 -3.30
N ALA A 48 4.84 7.56 -3.99
CA ALA A 48 4.16 6.33 -3.58
C ALA A 48 5.08 5.10 -3.71
N GLU A 49 5.90 5.05 -4.76
CA GLU A 49 6.93 4.02 -4.96
C GLU A 49 8.02 4.09 -3.88
N GLU A 50 8.52 5.29 -3.56
CA GLU A 50 9.46 5.50 -2.46
C GLU A 50 8.87 5.02 -1.13
N LEU A 51 7.60 5.35 -0.84
CA LEU A 51 6.92 4.87 0.36
C LEU A 51 6.83 3.35 0.41
N LEU A 52 6.39 2.72 -0.68
CA LEU A 52 6.25 1.27 -0.79
C LEU A 52 7.59 0.57 -0.55
N THR A 53 8.63 1.01 -1.24
CA THR A 53 9.94 0.36 -1.20
C THR A 53 10.67 0.60 0.12
N THR A 54 10.72 1.83 0.62
CA THR A 54 11.60 2.20 1.74
C THR A 54 10.96 2.06 3.11
N ARG A 55 9.63 2.12 3.22
CA ARG A 55 8.95 2.05 4.53
C ARG A 55 8.08 0.83 4.70
N ILE A 56 7.46 0.35 3.62
CA ILE A 56 6.49 -0.74 3.73
C ILE A 56 7.19 -2.08 3.53
N LEU A 57 7.83 -2.29 2.37
CA LEU A 57 8.47 -3.57 2.06
C LEU A 57 9.67 -3.85 2.96
N GLN A 58 10.54 -2.86 3.17
CA GLN A 58 11.68 -2.98 4.10
C GLN A 58 11.28 -3.21 5.56
N TYR A 59 10.05 -2.89 5.96
CA TYR A 59 9.57 -3.18 7.32
C TYR A 59 9.21 -4.67 7.51
N TYR A 60 9.01 -5.41 6.43
CA TYR A 60 8.67 -6.83 6.48
C TYR A 60 9.88 -7.76 6.45
N ASP A 61 11.06 -7.23 6.12
CA ASP A 61 12.35 -7.92 6.18
C ASP A 61 12.89 -7.95 7.62
#